data_AF-A0A9P1H502-F1
#
_entry.id   AF-A0A9P1H502-F1
#
_cell.length_a   1.000
_cell.length_b   1.000
_cell.length_c   1.000
_cell.angle_alpha   90.00
_cell.angle_beta   90.00
_cell.angle_gamma   90.00
#
_symmetry.space_group_name_H-M   'P 1'
#
loop_
_entity.id
_entity.type
_entity.pdbx_description
1 polymer ?
#
loop_
_entity_poly.entity_id
_entity_poly.type
_entity_poly.pdbx_seq_one_letter_code
_entity_poly.pdbx_strand_id
1 'polypeptide(L)'
;MASEKLPITSLPVWATFNNVRLSNVKIESIDGKGQGLIAETELSAPDGSEPPLLLRVPHEVTLCEDVISGYAKADRRFHELLEVLGPQSTRVRALIFLLAQTIHAELRQADSGVSTPWTEYVRYLPDDVFLPTMWRDHERALLREPRLSRL
;
A
#
# COMPACT_ATOMS: atom_id res chain seq x y z
N MET A 1 17.74 -7.17 4.34
CA MET A 1 17.41 -8.55 3.94
C MET A 1 16.11 -8.45 3.16
N ALA A 2 16.00 -9.09 2.00
CA ALA A 2 14.84 -8.90 1.12
C ALA A 2 13.65 -9.73 1.63
N SER A 3 12.50 -9.08 1.85
CA SER A 3 11.25 -9.73 2.18
C SER A 3 10.84 -10.70 1.06
N GLU A 4 10.30 -11.88 1.40
CA GLU A 4 9.76 -12.82 0.42
C GLU A 4 8.53 -12.20 -0.27
N LYS A 5 8.72 -11.69 -1.48
CA LYS A 5 7.65 -11.09 -2.28
C LYS A 5 6.67 -12.14 -2.78
N LEU A 6 5.39 -11.79 -2.70
CA LEU A 6 4.34 -12.59 -3.30
C LEU A 6 4.14 -12.16 -4.76
N PRO A 7 3.90 -13.09 -5.68
CA PRO A 7 3.62 -12.74 -7.07
C PRO A 7 2.32 -11.95 -7.14
N ILE A 8 2.30 -10.84 -7.87
CA ILE A 8 1.10 -9.98 -7.95
C ILE A 8 -0.13 -10.72 -8.48
N THR A 9 0.07 -11.80 -9.22
CA THR A 9 -1.00 -12.70 -9.70
C THR A 9 -1.76 -13.40 -8.58
N SER A 10 -1.23 -13.48 -7.35
CA SER A 10 -1.95 -14.00 -6.18
C SER A 10 -2.73 -12.94 -5.40
N LEU A 11 -2.59 -11.65 -5.74
CA LEU A 11 -3.32 -10.57 -5.08
C LEU A 11 -4.85 -10.70 -5.16
N PRO A 12 -5.47 -11.21 -6.25
CA PRO A 12 -6.91 -11.49 -6.28
C PRO A 12 -7.37 -12.53 -5.25
N VAL A 13 -6.51 -13.49 -4.89
CA VAL A 13 -6.79 -14.48 -3.85
C VAL A 13 -6.82 -13.80 -2.48
N TRP A 14 -5.80 -12.98 -2.19
CA TRP A 14 -5.77 -12.15 -0.98
C TRP A 14 -7.00 -11.22 -0.92
N ALA A 15 -7.37 -10.60 -2.04
CA ALA A 15 -8.52 -9.69 -2.11
C ALA A 15 -9.82 -10.40 -1.73
N THR A 16 -10.05 -11.60 -2.30
CA THR A 16 -11.24 -12.41 -2.02
C THR A 16 -11.32 -12.79 -0.53
N PHE A 17 -10.21 -13.23 0.07
CA PHE A 17 -10.15 -13.59 1.49
C PHE A 17 -10.45 -12.41 2.41
N ASN A 18 -10.12 -11.20 1.96
CA ASN A 18 -10.27 -9.95 2.70
C ASN A 18 -11.51 -9.14 2.28
N ASN A 19 -12.47 -9.77 1.60
CA ASN A 19 -13.72 -9.15 1.13
C ASN A 19 -13.54 -7.94 0.18
N VAL A 20 -12.35 -7.79 -0.41
CA VAL A 20 -12.10 -6.84 -1.48
C VAL A 20 -12.64 -7.42 -2.78
N ARG A 21 -13.55 -6.69 -3.44
CA ARG A 21 -14.18 -7.14 -4.69
C ARG A 21 -13.54 -6.45 -5.88
N LEU A 22 -13.03 -7.25 -6.81
CA LEU A 22 -12.56 -6.85 -8.14
C LEU A 22 -13.62 -7.28 -9.15
N SER A 23 -14.06 -6.36 -10.01
CA SER A 23 -15.12 -6.60 -10.99
C SER A 23 -14.66 -6.12 -12.37
N ASN A 24 -14.71 -7.01 -13.36
CA ASN A 24 -14.31 -6.74 -14.75
C ASN A 24 -12.88 -6.17 -14.87
N VAL A 25 -12.02 -6.51 -13.92
CA VAL A 25 -10.62 -6.07 -13.88
C VAL A 25 -9.71 -7.21 -13.44
N LYS A 26 -8.54 -7.26 -14.04
CA LYS A 26 -7.42 -8.12 -13.65
C LYS A 26 -6.21 -7.29 -13.24
N ILE A 27 -5.29 -7.91 -12.52
CA ILE A 27 -4.06 -7.25 -12.06
C ILE A 27 -2.89 -7.79 -12.88
N GLU A 28 -2.20 -6.89 -13.59
CA GLU A 28 -1.07 -7.23 -14.46
C GLU A 28 0.00 -6.14 -14.46
N SER A 29 1.17 -6.47 -15.01
CA SER A 29 2.24 -5.50 -15.24
C SER A 29 1.95 -4.70 -16.51
N ILE A 30 1.99 -3.38 -16.38
CA ILE A 30 1.80 -2.40 -17.45
C ILE A 30 3.17 -1.83 -17.80
N ASP A 31 3.52 -1.87 -19.09
CA ASP A 31 4.80 -1.35 -19.57
C ASP A 31 5.00 0.12 -19.20
N GLY A 32 6.18 0.43 -18.65
CA GLY A 32 6.54 1.76 -18.14
C GLY A 32 5.77 2.26 -16.91
N LYS A 33 4.77 1.52 -16.38
CA LYS A 33 3.93 1.97 -15.25
C LYS A 33 3.94 1.04 -14.04
N GLY A 34 4.53 -0.15 -14.17
CA GLY A 34 4.54 -1.15 -13.10
C GLY A 34 3.23 -1.92 -13.00
N GLN A 35 2.85 -2.39 -11.82
CA GLN A 35 1.65 -3.21 -11.63
C GLN A 35 0.39 -2.35 -11.58
N GLY A 36 -0.69 -2.78 -12.25
CA GLY A 36 -1.93 -2.02 -12.31
C GLY A 36 -3.16 -2.88 -12.61
N LEU A 37 -4.33 -2.21 -12.56
CA LEU A 37 -5.62 -2.80 -12.92
C LEU A 37 -5.87 -2.64 -14.42
N ILE A 38 -6.22 -3.72 -15.09
CA ILE A 38 -6.57 -3.76 -16.51
C ILE A 38 -8.02 -4.24 -16.64
N ALA A 39 -8.83 -3.50 -17.38
CA ALA A 39 -10.20 -3.90 -17.66
C ALA A 39 -10.24 -5.17 -18.52
N GLU A 40 -11.08 -6.13 -18.15
CA GLU A 40 -11.28 -7.37 -18.92
C GLU A 40 -12.35 -7.20 -20.01
N THR A 41 -13.19 -6.19 -19.86
CA THR A 41 -14.25 -5.85 -20.79
C THR A 41 -14.18 -4.37 -21.15
N GLU A 42 -14.79 -4.00 -22.26
CA GLU A 42 -14.96 -2.59 -22.61
C GLU A 42 -15.80 -1.89 -21.54
N LEU A 43 -15.22 -0.85 -20.92
CA LEU A 43 -15.89 -0.07 -19.88
C LEU A 43 -16.59 1.10 -20.55
N SER A 44 -17.92 1.05 -20.61
CA SER A 44 -18.74 2.16 -21.08
C SER A 44 -19.66 2.63 -19.96
N ALA A 45 -19.77 3.95 -19.80
CA ALA A 45 -20.80 4.59 -19.01
C ALA A 45 -21.67 5.38 -20.00
N PRO A 46 -22.80 4.82 -20.48
CA PRO A 46 -23.72 5.59 -21.32
C PRO A 46 -24.16 6.85 -20.58
N ASP A 47 -24.39 7.94 -21.31
CA ASP A 47 -24.76 9.23 -20.73
C ASP A 47 -25.95 9.07 -19.76
N GLY A 48 -25.71 9.36 -18.48
CA GLY A 48 -26.71 9.26 -17.40
C GLY A 48 -26.77 7.93 -16.65
N SER A 49 -25.97 6.92 -17.01
CA SER A 49 -25.83 5.68 -16.23
C SER A 49 -24.78 5.81 -15.12
N GLU A 50 -24.97 5.09 -14.02
CA GLU A 50 -23.91 4.92 -13.03
C GLU A 50 -22.70 4.20 -13.66
N PRO A 51 -21.47 4.62 -13.35
CA PRO A 51 -20.27 3.95 -13.84
C PRO A 51 -20.17 2.54 -13.25
N PRO A 52 -19.59 1.57 -13.99
CA PRO A 52 -19.42 0.22 -13.49
C PRO A 52 -18.51 0.20 -12.25
N LEU A 53 -18.96 -0.47 -11.18
CA LEU A 53 -18.16 -0.68 -9.98
C LEU A 53 -17.01 -1.65 -10.30
N LEU A 54 -15.77 -1.14 -10.33
CA LEU A 54 -14.57 -1.94 -10.64
C LEU A 54 -13.88 -2.53 -9.40
N LEU A 55 -13.89 -1.79 -8.29
CA LEU A 55 -13.20 -2.13 -7.05
C LEU A 55 -14.04 -1.70 -5.86
N ARG A 56 -14.24 -2.60 -4.90
CA ARG A 56 -14.79 -2.29 -3.59
C ARG A 56 -13.82 -2.74 -2.50
N VAL A 57 -13.35 -1.80 -1.70
CA VAL A 57 -12.45 -2.05 -0.57
C VAL A 57 -13.23 -1.87 0.75
N PRO A 58 -13.32 -2.91 1.60
CA PRO A 58 -13.92 -2.79 2.93
C PRO A 58 -13.13 -1.83 3.83
N HIS A 59 -13.82 -1.24 4.81
CA HIS A 59 -13.20 -0.29 5.73
C HIS A 59 -12.15 -0.97 6.61
N GLU A 60 -12.36 -2.24 6.97
CA GLU A 60 -11.53 -3.05 7.85
C GLU A 60 -10.12 -3.30 7.30
N VAL A 61 -9.96 -3.22 5.98
CA VAL A 61 -8.66 -3.37 5.29
C VAL A 61 -8.15 -2.06 4.69
N THR A 62 -8.84 -0.96 4.93
CA THR A 62 -8.39 0.38 4.53
C THR A 62 -7.43 0.93 5.58
N LEU A 63 -6.24 1.39 5.18
CA LEU A 63 -5.28 1.96 6.13
C LEU A 63 -5.76 3.33 6.61
N CYS A 64 -6.46 3.34 7.74
CA CYS A 64 -6.98 4.54 8.37
C CYS A 64 -6.70 4.55 9.89
N GLU A 65 -7.02 5.67 10.53
CA GLU A 65 -6.84 5.86 11.97
C GLU A 65 -7.55 4.79 12.81
N ASP A 66 -8.75 4.37 12.38
CA ASP A 66 -9.53 3.35 13.08
C ASP A 66 -8.85 1.98 13.05
N VAL A 67 -8.28 1.60 11.90
CA VAL A 67 -7.54 0.34 11.76
C VAL A 67 -6.25 0.37 12.58
N ILE A 68 -5.52 1.50 12.57
CA ILE A 68 -4.29 1.65 13.36
C ILE A 68 -4.60 1.62 14.86
N SER A 69 -5.65 2.30 15.29
CA SER A 69 -6.08 2.32 16.69
C SER A 69 -6.65 0.98 17.14
N GLY A 70 -7.38 0.28 16.26
CA GLY A 70 -7.83 -1.08 16.50
C GLY A 70 -6.66 -2.05 16.67
N TYR A 71 -5.63 -1.93 15.84
CA TYR A 71 -4.41 -2.72 15.96
C TYR A 71 -3.67 -2.44 17.27
N ALA A 72 -3.54 -1.17 17.68
CA ALA A 72 -2.92 -0.82 18.96
C ALA A 72 -3.65 -1.42 20.16
N LYS A 73 -4.98 -1.55 20.12
CA LYS A 73 -5.74 -2.24 21.18
C LYS A 73 -5.43 -3.74 21.25
N ALA A 74 -5.08 -4.36 20.12
CA ALA A 74 -4.80 -5.79 20.02
C ALA A 74 -3.32 -6.13 20.28
N ASP A 75 -2.41 -5.22 19.98
CA ASP A 75 -0.95 -5.39 20.14
C ASP A 75 -0.39 -4.39 21.16
N ARG A 76 -0.08 -4.90 22.36
CA ARG A 76 0.45 -4.10 23.48
C ARG A 76 1.77 -3.41 23.12
N ARG A 77 2.69 -4.09 22.42
CA ARG A 77 4.01 -3.53 22.10
C ARG A 77 3.86 -2.37 21.11
N PHE A 78 2.96 -2.51 20.15
CA PHE A 78 2.64 -1.45 19.22
C PHE A 78 1.97 -0.25 19.92
N HIS A 79 1.08 -0.50 20.87
CA HIS A 79 0.50 0.57 21.68
C HIS A 79 1.56 1.34 22.47
N GLU A 80 2.44 0.64 23.18
CA GLU A 80 3.55 1.24 23.94
C GLU A 80 4.47 2.07 23.03
N LEU A 81 4.76 1.60 21.81
CA LEU A 81 5.51 2.36 20.82
C LEU A 81 4.83 3.67 20.44
N LEU A 82 3.51 3.65 20.20
CA LEU A 82 2.75 4.86 19.88
C LEU A 82 2.71 5.85 21.06
N GLU A 83 2.58 5.35 22.29
CA GLU A 83 2.61 6.19 23.50
C GLU A 83 3.97 6.90 23.66
N VAL A 84 5.08 6.18 23.46
CA VAL A 84 6.43 6.75 23.55
C VAL A 84 6.68 7.81 22.47
N LEU A 85 6.13 7.61 21.27
CA LEU A 85 6.23 8.58 20.16
C LEU A 85 5.35 9.82 20.38
N GLY A 86 4.36 9.74 21.27
CA GLY A 86 3.40 10.81 21.53
C GLY A 86 2.47 11.12 20.35
N PRO A 87 1.81 12.28 20.37
CA PRO A 87 0.90 12.69 19.30
C PRO A 87 1.63 12.82 17.96
N GLN A 88 1.20 12.03 16.97
CA GLN A 88 1.75 12.03 15.62
C GLN A 88 0.63 12.21 14.60
N SER A 89 0.98 12.73 13.42
CA SER A 89 0.05 12.75 12.28
C SER A 89 -0.36 11.33 11.89
N THR A 90 -1.58 11.16 11.36
CA THR A 90 -2.06 9.87 10.85
C THR A 90 -1.11 9.26 9.83
N ARG A 91 -0.44 10.08 9.01
CA ARG A 91 0.58 9.63 8.05
C ARG A 91 1.76 8.94 8.74
N VAL A 92 2.31 9.54 9.79
CA VAL A 92 3.45 8.97 10.54
C VAL A 92 3.03 7.66 11.21
N ARG A 93 1.84 7.63 11.82
CA ARG A 93 1.31 6.42 12.46
C ARG A 93 1.06 5.30 11.45
N ALA A 94 0.56 5.63 10.26
CA ALA A 94 0.40 4.68 9.16
C ALA A 94 1.74 4.10 8.70
N LEU A 95 2.81 4.91 8.62
CA LEU A 95 4.15 4.42 8.27
C LEU A 95 4.71 3.47 9.34
N ILE A 96 4.54 3.80 10.62
CA ILE A 96 4.96 2.93 11.74
C ILE A 96 4.17 1.62 11.74
N PHE A 97 2.87 1.68 11.48
CA PHE A 97 2.03 0.49 11.31
C PHE A 97 2.56 -0.39 10.17
N LEU A 98 2.81 0.16 8.98
CA LEU A 98 3.34 -0.59 7.84
C LEU A 98 4.71 -1.20 8.15
N LEU A 99 5.58 -0.49 8.87
CA LEU A 99 6.86 -1.02 9.32
C LEU A 99 6.69 -2.21 10.26
N ALA A 100 5.78 -2.13 11.25
CA ALA A 100 5.48 -3.23 12.14
C ALA A 100 4.95 -4.46 11.37
N GLN A 101 4.00 -4.25 10.45
CA GLN A 101 3.47 -5.32 9.60
C GLN A 101 4.55 -5.96 8.71
N THR A 102 5.50 -5.17 8.21
CA THR A 102 6.64 -5.66 7.40
C THR A 102 7.58 -6.53 8.23
N ILE A 103 7.93 -6.09 9.45
CA ILE A 103 8.75 -6.86 10.38
C ILE A 103 8.05 -8.18 10.75
N HIS A 104 6.73 -8.15 10.97
CA HIS A 104 5.95 -9.36 11.28
C HIS A 104 5.90 -10.32 10.10
N ALA A 105 5.74 -9.79 8.88
CA ALA A 105 5.75 -10.56 7.65
C ALA A 105 7.09 -11.30 7.45
N GLU A 106 8.21 -10.68 7.82
CA GLU A 106 9.56 -11.25 7.67
C GLU A 106 9.92 -12.22 8.77
N LEU A 107 9.71 -11.83 10.04
CA LEU A 107 10.22 -12.60 11.17
C LEU A 107 9.39 -13.87 11.44
N ARG A 108 8.09 -13.90 11.08
CA ARG A 108 7.18 -15.04 11.31
C ARG A 108 7.34 -15.67 12.71
N GLN A 109 7.67 -14.87 13.72
CA GLN A 109 7.87 -15.37 15.07
C GLN A 109 6.51 -15.63 15.70
N ALA A 110 6.39 -16.73 16.44
CA ALA A 110 5.14 -17.11 17.11
C ALA A 110 4.60 -16.01 18.06
N ASP A 111 5.48 -15.12 18.53
CA ASP A 111 5.18 -14.04 19.48
C ASP A 111 5.42 -12.61 18.93
N SER A 112 5.52 -12.42 17.61
CA SER A 112 5.84 -11.09 17.06
C SER A 112 4.67 -10.11 17.09
N GLY A 113 3.42 -10.56 17.15
CA GLY A 113 2.24 -9.70 17.26
C GLY A 113 1.04 -10.25 16.49
N VAL A 114 0.00 -9.44 16.31
CA VAL A 114 -1.26 -9.88 15.69
C VAL A 114 -1.12 -9.86 14.17
N SER A 115 -1.38 -11.00 13.52
CA SER A 115 -1.44 -11.07 12.06
C SER A 115 -2.70 -10.36 11.55
N THR A 116 -2.52 -9.50 10.57
CA THR A 116 -3.61 -8.74 9.94
C THR A 116 -3.57 -8.93 8.42
N PRO A 117 -4.62 -8.56 7.68
CA PRO A 117 -4.59 -8.53 6.22
C PRO A 117 -3.36 -7.80 5.65
N TRP A 118 -2.87 -6.79 6.38
CA TRP A 118 -1.70 -6.01 6.02
C TRP A 118 -0.38 -6.78 6.15
N THR A 119 -0.29 -7.79 7.02
CA THR A 119 0.91 -8.63 7.16
C THR A 119 1.25 -9.38 5.86
N GLU A 120 0.23 -9.78 5.09
CA GLU A 120 0.43 -10.33 3.75
C GLU A 120 0.51 -9.23 2.69
N TYR A 121 -0.33 -8.20 2.79
CA TYR A 121 -0.41 -7.16 1.77
C TYR A 121 0.92 -6.42 1.54
N VAL A 122 1.70 -6.17 2.60
CA VAL A 122 3.02 -5.52 2.51
C VAL A 122 4.00 -6.26 1.60
N ARG A 123 3.79 -7.56 1.35
CA ARG A 123 4.62 -8.36 0.43
C ARG A 123 4.31 -8.14 -1.03
N TYR A 124 3.19 -7.49 -1.36
CA TYR A 124 2.87 -7.03 -2.70
C TYR A 124 3.37 -5.60 -2.95
N LEU A 125 3.77 -4.85 -1.92
CA LEU A 125 4.27 -3.50 -2.09
C LEU A 125 5.60 -3.52 -2.86
N PRO A 126 5.87 -2.54 -3.74
CA PRO A 126 7.17 -2.40 -4.39
C PRO A 126 8.30 -2.24 -3.37
N ASP A 127 9.46 -2.84 -3.62
CA ASP A 127 10.68 -2.59 -2.82
C ASP A 127 11.25 -1.20 -3.08
N ASP A 128 11.32 -0.84 -4.34
CA ASP A 128 11.87 0.42 -4.80
C ASP A 128 10.78 1.30 -5.37
N VAL A 129 10.63 2.49 -4.80
CA VAL A 129 9.81 3.57 -5.36
C VAL A 129 10.76 4.68 -5.75
N PHE A 130 10.77 5.04 -7.05
CA PHE A 130 11.60 6.11 -7.60
C PHE A 130 11.09 7.49 -7.14
N LEU A 131 11.31 7.79 -5.86
CA LEU A 131 11.04 9.09 -5.28
C LEU A 131 12.26 10.01 -5.50
N PRO A 132 12.08 11.35 -5.51
CA PRO A 132 13.20 12.30 -5.57
C PRO A 132 14.24 12.11 -4.46
N THR A 133 13.86 11.50 -3.34
CA THR A 133 14.76 11.11 -2.25
C THR A 133 15.74 10.00 -2.65
N MET A 134 15.41 9.19 -3.65
CA MET A 134 16.28 8.13 -4.21
C MET A 134 17.13 8.61 -5.38
N TRP A 135 16.93 9.84 -5.86
CA TRP A 135 17.68 10.38 -6.99
C TRP A 135 19.13 10.66 -6.62
N ARG A 136 20.03 10.38 -7.56
CA ARG A 136 21.44 10.75 -7.50
C ARG A 136 21.58 12.26 -7.64
N ASP A 137 22.72 12.80 -7.21
CA ASP A 137 22.94 14.25 -7.21
C ASP A 137 22.80 14.89 -8.60
N HIS A 138 23.22 14.19 -9.66
CA HIS A 138 23.04 14.66 -11.03
C HIS A 138 21.57 14.67 -11.48
N GLU A 139 20.77 13.69 -11.07
CA GLU A 139 19.33 13.66 -11.37
C GLU A 139 18.59 14.78 -10.62
N ARG A 140 18.98 15.04 -9.36
CA ARG A 140 18.45 16.17 -8.58
C ARG A 140 18.87 17.53 -9.15
N ALA A 141 20.06 17.62 -9.74
CA ALA A 141 20.53 18.85 -10.37
C ALA A 141 19.61 19.28 -11.54
N LEU A 142 19.02 18.33 -12.26
CA LEU A 142 18.04 18.62 -13.33
C LEU A 142 16.80 19.36 -12.83
N LEU A 143 16.42 19.22 -11.55
CA LEU A 143 15.32 19.98 -10.96
C LEU A 143 15.66 21.44 -10.66
N ARG A 144 16.95 21.80 -10.64
CA ARG A 144 17.42 23.18 -10.38
C ARG A 144 17.48 24.03 -11.65
N GLU A 145 17.55 23.41 -12.81
CA GLU A 145 17.63 24.06 -14.12
C GLU A 145 16.33 24.68 -14.71
N PRO A 146 15.09 24.57 -14.16
CA PRO A 146 13.92 25.15 -14.83
C PRO A 146 13.73 26.67 -14.61
N ARG A 147 14.82 27.44 -14.38
CA ARG A 147 14.74 28.91 -14.21
C ARG A 147 15.48 29.76 -15.24
N LEU A 148 16.00 29.21 -16.34
CA LEU A 148 16.65 30.02 -17.40
C LEU A 148 16.13 29.70 -18.80
N SER A 149 14.95 30.24 -19.12
CA SER A 149 14.64 30.76 -20.47
C SER A 149 13.35 31.60 -20.43
N ARG A 150 13.36 32.75 -19.74
CA ARG A 150 12.55 33.89 -20.17
C ARG A 150 13.46 34.75 -21.04
N LEU A 151 13.21 34.68 -22.35
CA LEU A 151 13.65 35.64 -23.36
C LEU A 151 13.16 37.05 -23.00
#